data_AF-A0A971J6P8-F1
#
_entry.id   AF-A0A971J6P8-F1
#
_cell.length_a   1.000
_cell.length_b   1.000
_cell.length_c   1.000
_cell.angle_alpha   90.00
_cell.angle_beta   90.00
_cell.angle_gamma   90.00
#
_symmetry.space_group_name_H-M   'P 1'
#
loop_
_entity.id
_entity.type
_entity.pdbx_description
1 polymer ?
#
loop_
_entity_poly.entity_id
_entity_poly.type
_entity_poly.pdbx_seq_one_letter_code
_entity_poly.pdbx_strand_id
1 'polypeptide(L)' 'MGKKWLVFTGAVVLTIVLATVAFAANPIKLIVNGQEIKPDVPPQIINGRTMVPVRWVAEALGADVQ' A
#
# COMPACT_ATOMS: atom_id res chain seq x y z
N MET A 1 29.81 32.29 19.39
CA MET A 1 28.49 31.58 19.42
C MET A 1 27.92 31.22 18.04
N GLY A 2 28.47 31.67 16.90
CA GLY A 2 27.79 31.60 15.59
C GLY A 2 27.77 30.28 14.81
N LYS A 3 28.53 29.24 15.21
CA LYS A 3 28.57 27.96 14.46
C LYS A 3 27.64 26.86 15.03
N LYS A 4 27.17 27.03 16.27
CA LYS A 4 26.31 26.04 16.96
C LYS A 4 24.92 25.92 16.33
N TRP A 5 24.42 27.00 15.75
CA TRP A 5 23.11 27.02 15.09
C TRP A 5 23.11 26.28 13.74
N LEU A 6 24.22 26.32 13.00
CA LEU A 6 24.41 25.53 11.77
C LEU A 6 24.43 24.03 12.03
N VAL A 7 25.04 23.61 13.14
CA VAL A 7 25.03 22.20 13.55
C VAL A 7 23.63 21.78 13.99
N PHE A 8 22.91 22.66 14.68
CA PHE A 8 21.54 22.40 15.11
C PHE A 8 20.56 22.30 13.93
N THR A 9 20.63 23.23 12.97
CA THR A 9 19.80 23.16 11.76
C THR A 9 20.15 21.96 10.89
N GLY A 10 21.45 21.64 10.74
CA GLY A 10 21.88 20.43 10.05
C GLY A 10 21.35 19.15 10.72
N ALA A 11 21.38 19.08 12.05
CA ALA A 11 20.83 17.96 12.80
C ALA A 11 19.30 17.83 12.64
N VAL A 12 18.57 18.96 12.61
CA VAL A 12 17.11 18.98 12.40
C VAL A 12 16.74 18.55 10.97
N VAL A 13 17.49 19.00 9.96
CA VAL A 13 17.26 18.55 8.57
C VAL A 13 17.52 17.05 8.44
N LEU A 14 18.59 16.54 9.07
CA LEU A 14 18.92 15.12 9.03
C LEU A 14 17.84 14.24 9.68
N THR A 15 17.26 14.66 10.81
CA THR A 15 16.17 13.91 11.46
C THR A 15 14.87 13.97 10.67
N ILE A 16 14.56 15.08 10.01
CA ILE A 16 13.39 15.16 9.11
C ILE A 16 13.54 14.22 7.92
N VAL A 17 14.73 14.15 7.31
CA VAL A 17 15.01 13.24 6.18
C VAL A 17 14.94 11.77 6.58
N LEU A 18 15.34 11.42 7.81
CA LEU A 18 15.25 10.05 8.32
C LEU A 18 13.81 9.64 8.68
N ALA A 19 12.93 10.60 8.99
CA ALA A 19 11.56 10.31 9.42
C ALA A 19 10.58 9.98 8.26
N THR A 20 10.99 10.13 6.99
CA THR A 20 10.07 9.97 5.84
C THR A 20 9.95 8.56 5.28
N VAL A 21 10.57 7.55 5.90
CA VAL A 21 10.39 6.15 5.46
C VAL A 21 9.07 5.58 5.98
N ALA A 22 7.97 5.97 5.32
CA ALA A 22 6.69 5.31 5.49
C ALA A 22 6.73 3.95 4.78
N PHE A 23 6.77 2.85 5.55
CA PHE A 23 6.63 1.50 5.02
C PHE A 23 5.15 1.21 4.74
N ALA A 24 4.70 1.45 3.51
CA ALA A 24 3.41 0.95 3.06
C ALA A 24 3.48 -0.58 2.90
N ALA A 25 2.43 -1.29 3.33
CA ALA A 25 2.32 -2.71 3.06
C ALA A 25 2.25 -2.97 1.55
N ASN A 26 2.85 -4.07 1.08
CA ASN A 26 2.77 -4.46 -0.32
C ASN A 26 1.29 -4.66 -0.71
N PRO A 27 0.86 -4.16 -1.89
CA PRO A 27 -0.51 -4.36 -2.35
C PRO A 27 -0.78 -5.85 -2.60
N ILE A 28 -1.99 -6.29 -2.27
CA ILE A 28 -2.44 -7.67 -2.49
C ILE A 28 -2.80 -7.82 -3.97
N LYS A 29 -2.15 -8.77 -4.66
CA LYS A 29 -2.41 -9.07 -6.06
C LYS A 29 -3.51 -10.13 -6.20
N LEU A 30 -4.40 -9.93 -7.17
CA LEU A 30 -5.37 -10.95 -7.60
C LEU A 30 -4.87 -11.58 -8.90
N ILE A 31 -4.73 -12.91 -8.91
CA ILE A 31 -4.33 -13.67 -10.10
C ILE A 31 -5.41 -14.71 -10.36
N VAL A 32 -6.04 -14.64 -11.53
CA VAL A 32 -7.08 -15.57 -11.97
C VAL A 32 -6.60 -16.22 -13.27
N ASN A 33 -6.55 -17.55 -13.31
CA ASN A 33 -6.09 -18.30 -14.49
C ASN A 33 -4.71 -17.85 -15.04
N GLY A 34 -3.80 -17.44 -14.15
CA GLY A 34 -2.47 -16.96 -14.51
C GLY A 34 -2.40 -15.49 -14.96
N GLN A 35 -3.53 -14.77 -14.99
CA GLN A 35 -3.59 -13.36 -15.35
C GLN A 35 -3.79 -12.48 -14.10
N GLU A 36 -2.96 -11.44 -13.97
CA GLU A 36 -3.11 -10.44 -12.90
C GLU A 36 -4.32 -9.55 -13.21
N ILE A 37 -5.28 -9.52 -12.29
CA ILE A 37 -6.50 -8.72 -12.37
C ILE A 37 -6.31 -7.45 -11.53
N LYS A 38 -6.70 -6.31 -12.11
CA LYS A 38 -6.65 -5.00 -11.45
C LYS A 38 -8.07 -4.56 -11.07
N PRO A 39 -8.51 -4.88 -9.85
CA PRO A 39 -9.83 -4.49 -9.40
C PRO A 39 -9.92 -2.98 -9.19
N ASP A 40 -11.10 -2.42 -9.42
CA ASP A 40 -11.49 -1.05 -9.09
C ASP A 40 -11.36 -0.75 -7.59
N VAL A 41 -11.66 -1.76 -6.76
CA VAL A 41 -11.42 -1.73 -5.31
C VAL A 41 -10.31 -2.73 -4.97
N PRO A 42 -9.17 -2.31 -4.38
CA PRO A 42 -8.10 -3.22 -4.04
C PRO A 42 -8.54 -4.19 -2.93
N PRO A 43 -8.02 -5.43 -2.87
CA PRO A 43 -8.26 -6.33 -1.76
C PRO A 43 -7.75 -5.74 -0.44
N GLN A 44 -8.46 -6.01 0.64
CA GLN A 44 -8.17 -5.43 1.96
C GLN A 44 -8.11 -6.52 3.03
N ILE A 45 -7.32 -6.31 4.09
CA ILE A 45 -7.31 -7.21 5.25
C ILE A 45 -8.22 -6.62 6.32
N ILE A 46 -9.30 -7.32 6.65
CA ILE A 46 -10.27 -6.94 7.69
C ILE A 46 -10.38 -8.11 8.67
N ASN A 47 -10.16 -7.85 9.95
CA ASN A 47 -10.20 -8.87 11.02
C ASN A 47 -9.34 -10.13 10.71
N GLY A 48 -8.15 -9.92 10.13
CA GLY A 48 -7.23 -11.00 9.75
C GLY A 48 -7.65 -11.80 8.51
N ARG A 49 -8.68 -11.37 7.77
CA ARG A 49 -9.16 -12.01 6.54
C ARG A 49 -8.96 -11.10 5.35
N THR A 50 -8.56 -11.66 4.22
CA THR A 50 -8.49 -10.94 2.95
C THR A 50 -9.88 -10.85 2.35
N MET A 51 -10.42 -9.64 2.28
CA MET A 51 -11.65 -9.30 1.60
C MET A 51 -11.34 -8.97 0.15
N VAL A 52 -11.95 -9.72 -0.76
CA VAL A 52 -11.82 -9.56 -2.21
C VAL A 52 -13.17 -9.10 -2.75
N PRO A 53 -13.21 -8.15 -3.72
CA PRO A 53 -14.50 -7.73 -4.27
C PRO A 53 -15.21 -8.90 -4.94
N VAL A 54 -16.49 -9.09 -4.59
CA VAL A 54 -17.28 -10.26 -4.99
C VAL A 54 -17.39 -10.43 -6.51
N ARG A 55 -17.48 -9.33 -7.26
CA ARG A 55 -17.56 -9.32 -8.73
C ARG A 55 -16.43 -10.13 -9.36
N TRP A 56 -15.19 -9.89 -8.95
CA TRP A 56 -14.02 -10.58 -9.50
C TRP A 56 -13.98 -12.07 -9.18
N VAL A 57 -14.50 -12.46 -8.00
CA VAL A 57 -14.63 -13.88 -7.65
C VAL A 57 -15.73 -14.54 -8.46
N ALA A 58 -16.88 -13.89 -8.60
CA ALA A 58 -18.03 -14.41 -9.32
C ALA A 58 -17.75 -14.53 -10.83
N GLU A 59 -17.19 -13.50 -11.47
CA GLU A 59 -16.82 -13.52 -12.89
C GLU A 59 -15.77 -14.58 -13.20
N ALA A 60 -14.78 -14.76 -12.31
CA ALA A 60 -13.80 -15.84 -12.44
C ALA A 60 -14.44 -17.25 -12.40
N LEU A 61 -15.59 -17.39 -11.75
CA LEU A 61 -16.38 -18.62 -11.68
C LEU A 61 -17.42 -18.73 -12.80
N GLY A 62 -17.44 -17.81 -13.77
CA GLY A 62 -18.32 -17.83 -14.93
C GLY A 62 -19.69 -17.15 -14.72
N ALA A 63 -19.85 -16.40 -13.63
CA ALA A 63 -21.03 -15.54 -13.46
C ALA A 63 -20.92 -14.27 -14.31
N ASP A 64 -22.05 -13.77 -14.79
CA ASP A 64 -22.16 -12.44 -15.36
C ASP A 64 -22.67 -11.48 -14.27
N VAL A 65 -21.88 -10.46 -13.93
CA VAL A 65 -22.19 -9.51 -12.85
C VAL A 65 -22.39 -8.13 -13.46
N GLN A 66 -23.61 -7.60 -13.38
CA GLN A 66 -24.00 -6.29 -13.90
C GLN A 66 -23.83 -5.17 -12.87
#